data_AF-A0A8H3B0K5-F1
#
_entry.id   AF-A0A8H3B0K5-F1
#
_cell.length_a   1.000
_cell.length_b   1.000
_cell.length_c   1.000
_cell.angle_alpha   90.00
_cell.angle_beta   90.00
_cell.angle_gamma   90.00
#
_symmetry.space_group_name_H-M   'P 1'
#
loop_
_entity.id
_entity.type
_entity.pdbx_description
1 polymer ?
#
loop_
_entity_poly.entity_id
_entity_poly.type
_entity_poly.pdbx_seq_one_letter_code
_entity_poly.pdbx_strand_id
1 'polypeptide(L)'
;MATITTTTTTTMTMTTKVFSSVELVLMLLSMYTYVTRDIRTAVMFLLEIVFGYEPATRTFGRKPTVHEVRTLFEPLSALALCHSAEYTLEEIQTETDALAMVSGILHPVLIRLSPAEFAEIHNKADDAVDIMLYTPLSELQHLVSQWASDARSNTKLDNWLEWSRTYLHPGETDIKPVVNNVTGYSTFSVIG
;
A
#
# COMPACT_ATOMS: atom_id res chain seq x y z
N MET A 1 -62.58 15.48 -12.60
CA MET A 1 -61.75 14.45 -11.93
C MET A 1 -60.31 14.69 -12.37
N ALA A 2 -59.42 15.06 -11.45
CA ALA A 2 -58.01 15.29 -11.74
C ALA A 2 -57.20 14.10 -11.22
N THR A 3 -56.50 13.42 -12.12
CA THR A 3 -55.64 12.28 -11.82
C THR A 3 -54.29 12.81 -11.35
N ILE A 4 -53.92 12.53 -10.10
CA ILE A 4 -52.62 12.85 -9.53
C ILE A 4 -51.72 11.63 -9.77
N THR A 5 -50.70 11.78 -10.61
CA THR A 5 -49.67 10.75 -10.82
C THR A 5 -48.61 10.92 -9.75
N THR A 6 -48.52 9.97 -8.83
CA THR A 6 -47.49 9.93 -7.79
C THR A 6 -46.23 9.28 -8.35
N THR A 7 -45.19 10.07 -8.56
CA THR A 7 -43.87 9.55 -8.97
C THR A 7 -43.17 8.98 -7.74
N THR A 8 -43.00 7.66 -7.69
CA THR A 8 -42.22 6.97 -6.66
C THR A 8 -40.73 7.10 -7.01
N THR A 9 -40.01 7.99 -6.34
CA THR A 9 -38.55 8.07 -6.44
C THR A 9 -37.95 6.88 -5.68
N THR A 10 -37.56 5.83 -6.39
CA THR A 10 -36.76 4.74 -5.83
C THR A 10 -35.32 5.24 -5.66
N THR A 11 -34.95 5.62 -4.44
CA THR A 11 -33.55 5.83 -4.05
C THR A 11 -32.85 4.48 -4.09
N MET A 12 -32.17 4.17 -5.21
CA MET A 12 -31.25 3.04 -5.25
C MET A 12 -30.06 3.36 -4.35
N THR A 13 -30.03 2.75 -3.18
CA THR A 13 -28.84 2.72 -2.32
C THR A 13 -27.78 1.91 -3.07
N MET A 14 -26.97 2.57 -3.89
CA MET A 14 -25.75 1.98 -4.43
C MET A 14 -24.89 1.60 -3.24
N THR A 15 -24.86 0.31 -2.88
CA THR A 15 -23.92 -0.21 -1.90
C THR A 15 -22.54 -0.08 -2.53
N THR A 16 -21.88 1.04 -2.29
CA THR A 16 -20.50 1.27 -2.72
C THR A 16 -19.65 0.22 -2.03
N LYS A 17 -19.20 -0.79 -2.78
CA LYS A 17 -18.29 -1.83 -2.27
C LYS A 17 -17.01 -1.13 -1.80
N VAL A 18 -16.81 -1.13 -0.49
CA VAL A 18 -15.63 -0.56 0.16
C VAL A 18 -14.42 -1.46 -0.13
N PHE A 19 -13.28 -0.86 -0.45
CA PHE A 19 -12.04 -1.56 -0.74
C PHE A 19 -11.55 -2.32 0.49
N SER A 20 -11.41 -3.64 0.38
CA SER A 20 -11.03 -4.52 1.50
C SER A 20 -9.55 -4.91 1.50
N SER A 21 -9.08 -5.50 2.61
CA SER A 21 -7.75 -6.12 2.74
C SER A 21 -7.47 -7.20 1.68
N VAL A 22 -8.48 -7.99 1.31
CA VAL A 22 -8.37 -8.98 0.23
C VAL A 22 -8.18 -8.29 -1.11
N GLU A 23 -8.94 -7.23 -1.39
CA GLU A 23 -8.74 -6.44 -2.62
C GLU A 23 -7.36 -5.78 -2.64
N LEU A 24 -6.84 -5.33 -1.49
CA LEU A 24 -5.46 -4.82 -1.34
C LEU A 24 -4.41 -5.88 -1.70
N VAL A 25 -4.52 -7.09 -1.14
CA VAL A 25 -3.58 -8.18 -1.43
C VAL A 25 -3.64 -8.58 -2.90
N LEU A 26 -4.84 -8.80 -3.45
CA LEU A 26 -4.99 -9.21 -4.85
C LEU A 26 -4.47 -8.13 -5.81
N MET A 27 -4.66 -6.86 -5.46
CA MET A 27 -4.11 -5.72 -6.20
C MET A 27 -2.58 -5.73 -6.18
N LEU A 28 -1.94 -5.84 -5.01
CA LEU A 28 -0.47 -5.88 -4.91
C LEU A 28 0.10 -7.09 -5.67
N LEU A 29 -0.52 -8.25 -5.57
CA LEU A 29 -0.11 -9.45 -6.30
C LEU A 29 -0.30 -9.31 -7.82
N SER A 30 -1.31 -8.58 -8.27
CA SER A 30 -1.59 -8.38 -9.70
C SER A 30 -0.55 -7.52 -10.44
N MET A 31 0.32 -6.83 -9.70
CA MET A 31 1.42 -6.04 -10.27
C MET A 31 2.58 -6.91 -10.75
N TYR A 32 2.59 -8.19 -10.38
CA TYR A 32 3.55 -9.16 -10.84
C TYR A 32 3.00 -9.95 -12.03
N THR A 33 3.88 -10.34 -12.95
CA THR A 33 3.53 -11.23 -14.07
C THR A 33 3.15 -12.63 -13.60
N TYR A 34 3.71 -13.09 -12.47
CA TYR A 34 3.45 -14.39 -11.88
C TYR A 34 3.58 -14.34 -10.36
N VAL A 35 2.70 -15.03 -9.63
CA VAL A 35 2.75 -15.07 -8.16
C VAL A 35 3.60 -16.25 -7.70
N THR A 36 4.77 -15.97 -7.13
CA THR A 36 5.66 -16.96 -6.50
C THR A 36 5.49 -16.99 -4.97
N ARG A 37 6.19 -17.91 -4.29
CA ARG A 37 6.25 -17.93 -2.82
C ARG A 37 6.92 -16.66 -2.27
N ASP A 38 8.00 -16.20 -2.88
CA ASP A 38 8.72 -15.00 -2.42
C ASP A 38 7.88 -13.74 -2.59
N ILE A 39 7.14 -13.64 -3.70
CA ILE A 39 6.17 -12.55 -3.93
C ILE A 39 5.06 -12.60 -2.88
N ARG A 40 4.53 -13.78 -2.58
CA ARG A 40 3.53 -13.96 -1.53
C ARG A 40 4.07 -13.50 -0.18
N THR A 41 5.29 -13.89 0.18
CA THR A 41 5.94 -13.45 1.43
C THR A 41 6.16 -11.94 1.45
N ALA A 42 6.58 -11.33 0.34
CA ALA A 42 6.76 -9.88 0.25
C ALA A 42 5.44 -9.12 0.41
N VAL A 43 4.35 -9.57 -0.22
CA VAL A 43 3.03 -8.95 -0.06
C VAL A 43 2.49 -9.15 1.37
N MET A 44 2.72 -10.31 1.98
CA MET A 44 2.36 -10.54 3.39
C MET A 44 3.11 -9.59 4.32
N PHE A 45 4.41 -9.41 4.10
CA PHE A 45 5.23 -8.44 4.83
C PHE A 45 4.69 -7.01 4.68
N LEU A 46 4.32 -6.59 3.47
CA LEU A 46 3.73 -5.27 3.23
C LEU A 46 2.36 -5.13 3.93
N LEU A 47 1.55 -6.18 3.94
CA LEU A 47 0.24 -6.19 4.60
C LEU A 47 0.37 -5.98 6.12
N GLU A 48 1.34 -6.63 6.76
CA GLU A 48 1.66 -6.40 8.19
C GLU A 48 2.05 -4.94 8.47
N ILE A 49 2.76 -4.29 7.54
CA ILE A 49 3.10 -2.88 7.66
C ILE A 49 1.85 -2.00 7.49
N VAL A 50 0.98 -2.32 6.52
CA VAL A 50 -0.30 -1.61 6.32
C VAL A 50 -1.19 -1.71 7.56
N PHE A 51 -1.25 -2.88 8.22
CA PHE A 51 -2.01 -3.03 9.47
C PHE A 51 -1.46 -2.22 10.64
N GLY A 52 -0.20 -1.78 10.57
CA GLY A 52 0.38 -0.84 11.53
C GLY A 52 0.20 0.63 11.15
N TYR A 53 -0.35 0.96 9.97
CA TYR A 53 -0.41 2.34 9.49
C TYR A 53 -1.54 3.12 10.18
N GLU A 54 -1.20 4.29 10.74
CA GLU A 54 -2.17 5.23 11.32
C GLU A 54 -2.50 6.34 10.29
N PRO A 55 -3.71 6.35 9.72
CA PRO A 55 -4.08 7.33 8.69
C PRO A 55 -4.07 8.79 9.18
N ALA A 56 -4.38 9.03 10.46
CA ALA A 56 -4.45 10.38 11.01
C ALA A 56 -3.07 11.06 11.09
N THR A 57 -2.03 10.29 11.45
CA THR A 57 -0.66 10.78 11.58
C THR A 57 0.21 10.47 10.37
N ARG A 58 -0.26 9.61 9.46
CA ARG A 58 0.49 9.08 8.31
C ARG A 58 1.78 8.36 8.72
N THR A 59 1.73 7.64 9.84
CA THR A 59 2.90 6.94 10.39
C THR A 59 2.69 5.44 10.43
N PHE A 60 3.74 4.68 10.14
CA PHE A 60 3.76 3.24 10.35
C PHE A 60 4.12 2.89 11.79
N GLY A 61 3.21 2.20 12.48
CA GLY A 61 3.40 1.68 13.83
C GLY A 61 4.43 0.55 13.89
N ARG A 62 4.43 -0.34 12.88
CA ARG A 62 5.51 -1.31 12.66
C ARG A 62 6.52 -0.73 11.67
N LYS A 63 7.78 -0.63 12.10
CA LYS A 63 8.88 -0.25 11.21
C LYS A 63 9.53 -1.49 10.60
N PRO A 64 9.79 -1.51 9.29
CA PRO A 64 10.51 -2.60 8.66
C PRO A 64 11.98 -2.61 9.10
N THR A 65 12.54 -3.78 9.35
CA THR A 65 13.98 -3.90 9.63
C THR A 65 14.77 -3.95 8.32
N VAL A 66 16.05 -3.53 8.40
CA VAL A 66 17.00 -3.65 7.28
C VAL A 66 17.11 -5.09 6.78
N HIS A 67 17.14 -6.06 7.70
CA HIS A 67 17.26 -7.47 7.35
C HIS A 67 16.05 -7.99 6.57
N GLU A 68 14.83 -7.65 6.99
CA GLU A 68 13.60 -8.07 6.30
C GLU A 68 13.55 -7.49 4.87
N VAL A 69 13.80 -6.19 4.72
CA VAL A 69 13.75 -5.53 3.40
C VAL A 69 14.83 -6.06 2.48
N ARG A 70 16.06 -6.26 2.97
CA ARG A 70 17.15 -6.84 2.17
C ARG A 70 16.87 -8.28 1.76
N THR A 71 16.24 -9.07 2.63
CA THR A 71 15.86 -10.46 2.33
C THR A 71 14.78 -10.53 1.25
N LEU A 72 13.85 -9.58 1.27
CA LEU A 72 12.72 -9.49 0.34
C LEU A 72 12.99 -8.48 -0.80
N PHE A 73 14.25 -8.11 -1.02
CA PHE A 73 14.59 -6.97 -1.86
C PHE A 73 14.10 -7.11 -3.29
N GLU A 74 14.30 -8.27 -3.92
CA GLU A 74 13.92 -8.50 -5.32
C GLU A 74 12.41 -8.29 -5.57
N PRO A 75 11.48 -8.95 -4.85
CA PRO A 75 10.06 -8.69 -5.03
C PRO A 75 9.67 -7.26 -4.63
N LEU A 76 10.21 -6.72 -3.54
CA LEU A 76 9.90 -5.35 -3.12
C LEU A 76 10.36 -4.31 -4.16
N SER A 77 11.53 -4.51 -4.77
CA SER A 77 12.08 -3.64 -5.81
C SER A 77 11.21 -3.71 -7.07
N ALA A 78 10.75 -4.90 -7.45
CA ALA A 78 9.80 -5.05 -8.56
C ALA A 78 8.50 -4.26 -8.34
N LEU A 79 7.94 -4.25 -7.12
CA LEU A 79 6.79 -3.40 -6.79
C LEU A 79 7.14 -1.90 -6.83
N ALA A 80 8.28 -1.52 -6.27
CA ALA A 80 8.73 -0.13 -6.29
C ALA A 80 8.85 0.41 -7.73
N LEU A 81 9.36 -0.41 -8.65
CA LEU A 81 9.43 -0.08 -10.08
C LEU A 81 8.05 0.15 -10.71
N CYS A 82 7.00 -0.56 -10.28
CA CYS A 82 5.63 -0.28 -10.73
C CYS A 82 5.13 1.11 -10.29
N HIS A 83 5.74 1.67 -9.25
CA HIS A 83 5.53 3.04 -8.76
C HIS A 83 6.63 4.00 -9.21
N SER A 84 7.44 3.61 -10.20
CA SER A 84 8.57 4.38 -10.75
C SER A 84 9.59 4.83 -9.70
N ALA A 85 9.71 4.07 -8.61
CA ALA A 85 10.75 4.24 -7.60
C ALA A 85 11.82 3.17 -7.81
N GLU A 86 13.06 3.61 -7.97
CA GLU A 86 14.23 2.74 -8.13
C GLU A 86 14.99 2.69 -6.82
N TYR A 87 15.32 1.47 -6.38
CA TYR A 87 16.15 1.21 -5.22
C TYR A 87 17.19 0.15 -5.60
N THR A 88 18.39 0.29 -5.06
CA THR A 88 19.47 -0.68 -5.11
C THR A 88 19.67 -1.31 -3.75
N LEU A 89 20.23 -2.52 -3.72
CA LEU A 89 20.46 -3.20 -2.44
C LEU A 89 21.50 -2.47 -1.59
N GLU A 90 22.43 -1.75 -2.24
CA GLU A 90 23.48 -0.94 -1.63
C GLU A 90 22.90 0.27 -0.89
N GLU A 91 21.75 0.79 -1.30
CA GLU A 91 21.09 1.93 -0.63
C GLU A 91 20.36 1.52 0.66
N ILE A 92 20.02 0.24 0.84
CA ILE A 92 19.28 -0.23 2.02
C ILE A 92 20.25 -0.59 3.15
N GLN A 93 20.77 0.42 3.85
CA GLN A 93 21.75 0.23 4.94
C GLN A 93 21.17 0.49 6.33
N THR A 94 20.17 1.38 6.42
CA THR A 94 19.58 1.83 7.67
C THR A 94 18.09 1.54 7.73
N GLU A 95 17.51 1.56 8.94
CA GLU A 95 16.05 1.45 9.10
C GLU A 95 15.30 2.56 8.37
N THR A 96 15.90 3.73 8.23
CA THR A 96 15.35 4.84 7.45
C THR A 96 15.25 4.47 5.97
N ASP A 97 16.27 3.85 5.41
CA ASP A 97 16.29 3.43 4.00
C ASP A 97 15.25 2.31 3.75
N ALA A 98 15.19 1.34 4.67
CA ALA A 98 14.19 0.28 4.65
C ALA A 98 12.76 0.84 4.70
N LEU A 99 12.51 1.81 5.59
CA LEU A 99 11.23 2.50 5.68
C LEU A 99 10.94 3.32 4.43
N ALA A 100 11.94 3.97 3.83
CA ALA A 100 11.78 4.75 2.61
C ALA A 100 11.32 3.87 1.44
N MET A 101 11.91 2.67 1.28
CA MET A 101 11.49 1.72 0.25
C MET A 101 10.05 1.25 0.44
N VAL A 102 9.71 0.80 1.66
CA VAL A 102 8.35 0.35 1.98
C VAL A 102 7.32 1.48 1.84
N SER A 103 7.69 2.69 2.23
CA SER A 103 6.85 3.88 2.02
C SER A 103 6.68 4.18 0.54
N GLY A 104 7.74 4.13 -0.27
CA GLY A 104 7.64 4.34 -1.72
C GLY A 104 6.67 3.39 -2.41
N ILE A 105 6.58 2.15 -1.93
CA ILE A 105 5.64 1.14 -2.42
C ILE A 105 4.21 1.42 -1.92
N LEU A 106 4.04 1.68 -0.63
CA LEU A 106 2.70 1.75 -0.01
C LEU A 106 2.04 3.14 -0.09
N HIS A 107 2.80 4.22 -0.18
CA HIS A 107 2.25 5.58 -0.14
C HIS A 107 1.25 5.88 -1.27
N PRO A 108 1.49 5.49 -2.54
CA PRO A 108 0.53 5.71 -3.62
C PRO A 108 -0.85 5.08 -3.34
N VAL A 109 -0.86 4.02 -2.54
CA VAL A 109 -2.03 3.28 -2.08
C VAL A 109 -2.72 4.03 -0.95
N LEU A 110 -1.97 4.26 0.12
CA LEU A 110 -2.50 4.64 1.43
C LEU A 110 -3.14 6.03 1.41
N ILE A 111 -2.63 6.95 0.60
CA ILE A 111 -3.17 8.32 0.50
C ILE A 111 -4.50 8.41 -0.23
N ARG A 112 -4.88 7.38 -1.00
CA ARG A 112 -6.13 7.34 -1.78
C ARG A 112 -7.26 6.67 -1.02
N LEU A 113 -6.93 5.92 0.03
CA LEU A 113 -7.91 5.22 0.86
C LEU A 113 -8.61 6.21 1.80
N SER A 114 -9.94 6.15 1.79
CA SER A 114 -10.78 6.84 2.75
C SER A 114 -10.66 6.20 4.14
N PRO A 115 -11.03 6.92 5.21
CA PRO A 115 -11.08 6.33 6.56
C PRO A 115 -11.97 5.08 6.65
N ALA A 116 -13.05 5.01 5.86
CA ALA A 116 -13.93 3.85 5.81
C ALA A 116 -13.24 2.63 5.17
N GLU A 117 -12.43 2.83 4.12
CA GLU A 117 -11.64 1.77 3.49
C GLU A 117 -10.52 1.28 4.40
N PHE A 118 -9.86 2.18 5.14
CA PHE A 118 -8.92 1.78 6.18
C PHE A 118 -9.58 0.91 7.25
N ALA A 119 -10.73 1.34 7.78
CA ALA A 119 -11.48 0.55 8.75
C ALA A 119 -11.85 -0.83 8.18
N GLU A 120 -12.28 -0.90 6.92
CA GLU A 120 -12.61 -2.16 6.25
C GLU A 120 -11.39 -3.07 6.06
N ILE A 121 -10.24 -2.53 5.69
CA ILE A 121 -8.98 -3.27 5.60
C ILE A 121 -8.62 -3.88 6.96
N HIS A 122 -8.76 -3.14 8.05
CA HIS A 122 -8.51 -3.67 9.39
C HIS A 122 -9.56 -4.71 9.82
N ASN A 123 -10.84 -4.46 9.57
CA ASN A 123 -11.92 -5.37 9.94
C ASN A 123 -11.83 -6.71 9.22
N LYS A 124 -11.26 -6.74 8.02
CA LYS A 124 -11.06 -7.95 7.21
C LYS A 124 -9.60 -8.40 7.17
N ALA A 125 -8.77 -7.94 8.12
CA ALA A 125 -7.35 -8.29 8.14
C ALA A 125 -7.15 -9.82 8.09
N ASP A 126 -7.92 -10.54 8.90
CA ASP A 126 -7.87 -12.01 8.99
C ASP A 126 -8.19 -12.69 7.65
N ASP A 127 -9.18 -12.20 6.88
CA ASP A 127 -9.51 -12.76 5.55
C ASP A 127 -8.33 -12.69 4.59
N ALA A 128 -7.59 -11.58 4.61
CA ALA A 128 -6.42 -11.40 3.76
C ALA A 128 -5.25 -12.28 4.22
N VAL A 129 -5.04 -12.40 5.53
CA VAL A 129 -4.05 -13.31 6.12
C VAL A 129 -4.38 -14.76 5.77
N ASP A 130 -5.63 -15.17 5.89
CA ASP A 130 -6.09 -16.52 5.59
C ASP A 130 -5.87 -16.87 4.11
N ILE A 131 -6.23 -15.96 3.21
CA ILE A 131 -5.94 -16.13 1.78
C ILE A 131 -4.42 -16.24 1.57
N MET A 132 -3.62 -15.42 2.25
CA MET A 132 -2.16 -15.38 2.13
C MET A 132 -1.43 -16.51 2.84
N LEU A 133 -2.05 -17.30 3.72
CA LEU A 133 -1.39 -18.44 4.37
C LEU A 133 -1.91 -19.77 3.85
N TYR A 134 -3.22 -19.92 3.68
CA TYR A 134 -3.86 -21.22 3.48
C TYR A 134 -4.21 -21.52 2.02
N THR A 135 -4.37 -20.50 1.18
CA THR A 135 -4.71 -20.72 -0.23
C THR A 135 -3.53 -21.37 -0.97
N PRO A 136 -3.71 -22.46 -1.71
CA PRO A 136 -2.68 -23.02 -2.58
C PRO A 136 -2.21 -21.98 -3.60
N LEU A 137 -0.91 -22.00 -3.96
CA LEU A 137 -0.34 -20.99 -4.85
C LEU A 137 -1.04 -20.92 -6.22
N SER A 138 -1.45 -22.06 -6.79
CA SER A 138 -2.18 -22.13 -8.05
C SER A 138 -3.58 -21.49 -7.97
N GLU A 139 -4.25 -21.64 -6.84
CA GLU A 139 -5.55 -21.03 -6.60
C GLU A 139 -5.40 -19.52 -6.36
N LEU A 140 -4.37 -19.09 -5.64
CA LEU A 140 -4.05 -17.68 -5.48
C LEU A 140 -3.76 -17.01 -6.83
N GLN A 141 -3.03 -17.68 -7.73
CA GLN A 141 -2.81 -17.19 -9.10
C GLN A 141 -4.12 -17.04 -9.89
N HIS A 142 -5.05 -17.97 -9.72
CA HIS A 142 -6.36 -17.90 -10.33
C HIS A 142 -7.15 -16.69 -9.79
N LEU A 143 -7.19 -16.51 -8.46
CA LEU A 143 -7.84 -15.36 -7.81
C LEU A 143 -7.27 -14.02 -8.29
N VAL A 144 -5.94 -13.91 -8.36
CA VAL A 144 -5.26 -12.69 -8.84
C VAL A 144 -5.61 -12.42 -10.31
N SER A 145 -5.63 -13.47 -11.15
CA SER A 145 -5.99 -13.34 -12.57
C SER A 145 -7.44 -12.89 -12.76
N GLN A 146 -8.37 -13.47 -11.99
CA GLN A 146 -9.77 -13.11 -12.00
C GLN A 146 -9.95 -11.67 -11.52
N TRP A 147 -9.35 -11.31 -10.38
CA TRP A 147 -9.40 -9.96 -9.86
C TRP A 147 -8.85 -8.94 -10.85
N ALA A 148 -7.70 -9.21 -11.48
CA ALA A 148 -7.10 -8.31 -12.46
C ALA A 148 -7.98 -8.16 -13.71
N SER A 149 -8.69 -9.22 -14.12
CA SER A 149 -9.67 -9.17 -15.20
C SER A 149 -10.86 -8.28 -14.83
N ASP A 150 -11.43 -8.49 -13.64
CA ASP A 150 -12.56 -7.71 -13.13
C ASP A 150 -12.17 -6.24 -12.96
N ALA A 151 -10.97 -5.98 -12.42
CA ALA A 151 -10.44 -4.64 -12.16
C ALA A 151 -10.21 -3.82 -13.45
N ARG A 152 -9.91 -4.47 -14.58
CA ARG A 152 -9.87 -3.83 -15.90
C ARG A 152 -11.25 -3.47 -16.42
N SER A 153 -12.25 -4.29 -16.12
CA SER A 153 -13.63 -4.06 -16.59
C SER A 153 -14.37 -2.94 -15.84
N ASN A 154 -13.88 -2.54 -14.67
CA ASN A 154 -14.53 -1.58 -13.78
C ASN A 154 -13.65 -0.38 -13.40
N THR A 155 -12.64 -0.07 -14.21
CA THR A 155 -11.64 1.02 -14.06
C THR A 155 -10.83 1.03 -12.76
N LYS A 156 -11.00 0.06 -11.85
CA LYS A 156 -10.23 -0.02 -10.60
C LYS A 156 -8.73 -0.18 -10.85
N LEU A 157 -8.35 -0.99 -11.85
CA LEU A 157 -6.93 -1.18 -12.19
C LEU A 157 -6.33 0.06 -12.86
N ASP A 158 -7.10 0.78 -13.67
CA ASP A 158 -6.63 1.99 -14.34
C ASP A 158 -6.44 3.13 -13.34
N ASN A 159 -7.39 3.33 -12.41
CA ASN A 159 -7.24 4.27 -11.30
C ASN A 159 -5.96 3.96 -10.51
N TRP A 160 -5.69 2.68 -10.26
CA TRP A 160 -4.52 2.24 -9.54
C TRP A 160 -3.20 2.53 -10.26
N LEU A 161 -3.09 2.12 -11.53
CA LEU A 161 -1.90 2.36 -12.36
C LEU A 161 -1.71 3.86 -12.64
N GLU A 162 -2.78 4.65 -12.62
CA GLU A 162 -2.70 6.11 -12.69
C GLU A 162 -2.18 6.71 -11.38
N TRP A 163 -2.64 6.20 -10.22
CA TRP A 163 -2.13 6.62 -8.90
C TRP A 163 -0.65 6.32 -8.72
N SER A 164 -0.17 5.19 -9.27
CA SER A 164 1.25 4.86 -9.25
C SER A 164 2.11 5.83 -10.09
N ARG A 165 1.53 6.51 -11.08
CA ARG A 165 2.22 7.49 -11.93
C ARG A 165 2.17 8.92 -11.40
N THR A 166 1.14 9.29 -10.62
CA THR A 166 0.93 10.69 -10.20
C THR A 166 1.90 11.17 -9.11
N TYR A 167 2.63 10.27 -8.44
CA TYR A 167 3.55 10.62 -7.35
C TYR A 167 4.97 11.02 -7.79
N LEU A 168 5.23 11.06 -9.09
CA LEU A 168 6.48 11.51 -9.69
C LEU A 168 6.53 13.04 -9.86
N HIS A 169 6.24 13.80 -8.79
CA HIS A 169 6.70 15.18 -8.73
C HIS A 169 7.97 15.27 -7.86
N PRO A 170 9.16 15.51 -8.49
CA PRO A 170 10.39 15.66 -7.75
C PRO A 170 10.31 16.95 -6.93
N GLY A 171 10.14 16.82 -5.61
CA GLY A 171 10.11 17.95 -4.68
C GLY A 171 9.12 17.85 -3.53
N GLU A 172 8.21 16.86 -3.52
CA GLU A 172 7.11 16.78 -2.54
C GLU A 172 7.22 15.60 -1.56
N THR A 173 8.43 15.09 -1.30
CA THR A 173 8.67 14.20 -0.16
C THR A 173 8.70 15.04 1.12
N ASP A 174 7.53 15.44 1.64
CA ASP A 174 7.38 16.06 2.96
C ASP A 174 7.50 15.01 4.08
N ILE A 175 8.52 14.15 3.99
CA ILE A 175 9.07 13.45 5.14
C ILE A 175 10.17 14.36 5.66
N LYS A 176 9.80 15.36 6.45
CA LYS A 176 10.79 16.03 7.29
C LYS A 176 11.40 14.96 8.20
N PRO A 177 12.73 14.77 8.21
CA PRO A 177 13.34 13.99 9.27
C PRO A 177 12.91 14.63 10.59
N VAL A 178 12.37 13.81 11.49
CA VAL A 178 12.13 14.23 12.86
C VAL A 178 13.50 14.58 13.44
N VAL A 179 13.83 15.87 13.41
CA VAL A 179 14.98 16.40 14.13
C VAL A 179 14.63 16.24 15.60
N ASN A 180 15.13 15.17 16.22
CA ASN A 180 15.13 15.05 17.67
C ASN A 180 15.94 16.24 18.21
N ASN A 181 15.24 17.27 18.68
CA ASN A 181 15.81 18.32 19.50
C ASN A 181 16.28 17.70 20.81
N VAL A 182 17.51 17.19 20.81
CA VAL A 182 18.29 17.06 22.04
C VAL A 182 19.13 18.33 22.16
N THR A 183 18.55 19.31 22.82
CA THR A 183 19.26 20.46 23.39
C THR A 183 20.37 19.98 24.33
N GLY A 184 21.60 20.48 24.18
CA GLY A 184 22.64 20.28 25.19
C GLY A 184 24.07 20.62 24.77
N TYR A 185 24.38 21.92 24.70
CA TYR A 185 25.69 22.58 24.90
C TYR A 185 27.00 21.78 24.74
N SER A 186 27.88 22.25 23.85
CA SER A 186 29.09 22.98 24.29
C SER A 186 29.88 23.59 23.13
N THR A 187 30.16 24.87 23.31
CA THR A 187 31.14 25.71 22.64
C THR A 187 32.52 25.05 22.50
N PHE A 188 33.16 25.20 21.33
CA PHE A 188 34.55 25.63 21.25
C PHE A 188 34.81 26.37 19.93
N SER A 189 35.10 27.67 20.06
CA SER A 189 35.92 28.41 19.11
C SER A 189 37.33 27.81 19.12
N VAL A 190 38.03 27.85 17.98
CA VAL A 190 39.28 28.62 17.84
C VAL A 190 39.72 28.56 16.37
N ILE A 191 40.02 29.76 15.88
CA ILE A 191 40.67 30.09 14.62
C ILE A 191 42.16 29.75 14.75
N GLY A 192 42.74 29.14 13.72
CA GLY A 192 44.18 28.97 13.52
C GLY A 192 44.46 28.59 12.09
#